data_AF-A0A2A3DTZ9-F1
#
_entry.id   AF-A0A2A3DTZ9-F1
#
_cell.length_a   1.000
_cell.length_b   1.000
_cell.length_c   1.000
_cell.angle_alpha   90.00
_cell.angle_beta   90.00
_cell.angle_gamma   90.00
#
_symmetry.space_group_name_H-M   'P 1'
#
loop_
_entity.id
_entity.type
_entity.pdbx_description
1 polymer ?
#
loop_
_entity_poly.entity_id
_entity_poly.type
_entity_poly.pdbx_seq_one_letter_code
_entity_poly.pdbx_strand_id
1 'polypeptide(L)' 'MSASGVADSAELDILTKALNEYCARHHVAGKDERERIALRVMALFGRGVSDPVELSAELERGSA' A
#
# COMPACT_ATOMS: atom_id res chain seq x y z
N MET A 1 -8.15 -13.09 -1.07
CA MET A 1 -8.67 -12.30 0.05
C MET A 1 -9.19 -13.26 1.09
N SER A 2 -8.54 -13.29 2.24
CA SER A 2 -9.05 -13.84 3.48
C SER A 2 -10.49 -13.35 3.70
N ALA A 3 -11.44 -14.30 3.86
CA ALA A 3 -12.88 -14.04 3.85
C ALA A 3 -13.38 -13.13 4.99
N SER A 4 -12.50 -12.73 5.90
CA SER A 4 -12.79 -11.93 7.09
C SER A 4 -12.52 -10.43 6.96
N GLY A 5 -12.07 -9.93 5.79
CA GLY A 5 -11.74 -8.51 5.63
C GLY A 5 -10.56 -8.04 6.50
N VAL A 6 -9.75 -8.98 6.99
CA VAL A 6 -8.57 -8.75 7.82
C VAL A 6 -7.39 -9.33 7.07
N ALA A 7 -6.39 -8.50 6.78
CA ALA A 7 -5.14 -8.96 6.21
C ALA A 7 -4.46 -9.97 7.16
N ASP A 8 -4.06 -11.13 6.64
CA ASP A 8 -3.18 -12.02 7.38
C ASP A 8 -1.76 -11.42 7.53
N SER A 9 -0.87 -12.10 8.24
CA SER A 9 0.48 -11.57 8.47
C SER A 9 1.29 -11.41 7.18
N ALA A 10 1.14 -12.31 6.20
CA ALA A 10 1.85 -12.20 4.94
C ALA A 10 1.30 -11.06 4.08
N GLU A 11 -0.03 -10.90 4.06
CA GLU A 11 -0.69 -9.75 3.43
C GLU A 11 -0.25 -8.43 4.09
N LEU A 12 -0.18 -8.37 5.42
CA LEU A 12 0.29 -7.18 6.14
C LEU A 12 1.75 -6.82 5.84
N ASP A 13 2.63 -7.82 5.71
CA ASP A 13 4.03 -7.63 5.33
C ASP A 13 4.16 -7.03 3.93
N ILE A 14 3.36 -7.51 2.97
CA ILE A 14 3.30 -6.98 1.61
C ILE A 14 2.87 -5.51 1.62
N LEU A 15 1.77 -5.18 2.31
CA LEU A 15 1.24 -3.81 2.38
C LEU A 15 2.23 -2.86 3.05
N THR A 16 2.86 -3.30 4.15
CA THR A 16 3.86 -2.51 4.86
C THR A 16 5.09 -2.27 4.00
N LYS A 17 5.56 -3.30 3.29
CA LYS A 17 6.70 -3.17 2.37
C LYS A 17 6.41 -2.17 1.26
N ALA A 18 5.26 -2.27 0.60
CA ALA A 18 4.89 -1.36 -0.48
C ALA A 18 4.78 0.09 -0.01
N LEU A 19 4.18 0.33 1.17
CA LEU A 19 4.15 1.66 1.80
C LEU A 19 5.56 2.20 2.04
N ASN A 20 6.44 1.40 2.63
CA ASN A 20 7.80 1.81 2.95
C ASN A 20 8.63 2.12 1.70
N GLU A 21 8.55 1.26 0.68
CA GLU A 21 9.28 1.45 -0.58
C GLU A 21 8.81 2.69 -1.34
N TYR A 22 7.49 2.91 -1.40
CA TYR A 22 6.94 4.11 -2.01
C TYR A 22 7.38 5.38 -1.26
N CYS A 23 7.25 5.40 0.07
CA CYS A 23 7.67 6.55 0.87
C CYS A 23 9.17 6.83 0.73
N ALA A 24 10.02 5.79 0.69
CA ALA A 24 11.46 5.95 0.50
C ALA A 24 11.79 6.52 -0.89
N ARG A 25 11.13 6.01 -1.95
CA ARG A 25 11.34 6.43 -3.34
C ARG A 25 10.94 7.89 -3.59
N HIS A 26 9.85 8.32 -2.97
CA HIS A 26 9.29 9.68 -3.12
C HIS A 26 9.72 10.65 -2.02
N HIS A 27 10.68 10.26 -1.18
CA HIS A 27 11.21 11.09 -0.09
C HIS A 27 10.13 11.59 0.89
N VAL A 28 9.11 10.79 1.13
CA VAL A 28 8.01 11.11 2.05
C VAL A 28 8.50 11.00 3.49
N ALA A 29 8.68 12.16 4.13
CA ALA A 29 9.11 12.26 5.53
C ALA A 29 7.96 12.65 6.49
N GLY A 30 6.88 13.22 5.96
CA GLY A 30 5.76 13.72 6.76
C GLY A 30 4.81 12.61 7.22
N LYS A 31 4.40 12.65 8.49
CA LYS A 31 3.40 11.71 9.04
C LYS A 31 2.09 11.74 8.26
N ASP A 32 1.55 12.93 8.01
CA ASP A 32 0.24 13.10 7.35
C ASP A 32 0.26 12.67 5.87
N GLU A 33 1.41 12.79 5.22
CA GLU A 33 1.60 12.32 3.85
C GLU A 33 1.73 10.80 3.80
N ARG A 34 2.51 10.23 4.72
CA ARG A 34 2.61 8.77 4.88
C ARG A 34 1.27 8.14 5.21
N GLU A 35 0.45 8.78 6.04
CA GLU A 35 -0.90 8.32 6.37
C GLU A 35 -1.81 8.32 5.14
N ARG A 36 -1.76 9.37 4.31
CA ARG A 36 -2.50 9.41 3.03
C ARG A 36 -2.08 8.28 2.08
N ILE A 37 -0.79 7.94 2.03
CA ILE A 37 -0.31 6.82 1.20
C ILE A 37 -0.77 5.49 1.79
N ALA A 38 -0.74 5.33 3.12
CA ALA A 38 -1.24 4.13 3.79
C ALA A 38 -2.73 3.88 3.49
N LEU A 39 -3.55 4.94 3.50
CA LEU A 39 -4.97 4.86 3.09
C LEU A 39 -5.12 4.42 1.63
N ARG A 40 -4.27 4.89 0.72
CA ARG A 40 -4.27 4.45 -0.68
C ARG A 40 -3.89 2.98 -0.82
N VAL A 41 -2.86 2.53 -0.10
CA VAL A 41 -2.46 1.10 -0.05
C VAL A 41 -3.62 0.22 0.43
N MET A 42 -4.28 0.60 1.53
CA MET A 42 -5.42 -0.15 2.07
C MET A 42 -6.62 -0.15 1.11
N ALA A 43 -6.88 0.96 0.42
CA ALA A 43 -7.95 1.04 -0.58
C ALA A 43 -7.69 0.14 -1.80
N LEU A 44 -6.45 0.02 -2.25
CA LEU A 44 -6.05 -0.90 -3.33
C LEU A 44 -6.21 -2.36 -2.90
N PHE A 45 -5.74 -2.69 -1.70
CA PHE A 45 -5.90 -4.02 -1.12
C PHE A 45 -7.37 -4.42 -0.97
N GLY A 46 -8.22 -3.49 -0.49
CA GLY A 46 -9.66 -3.70 -0.39
C GLY A 46 -10.36 -3.95 -1.74
N ARG A 47 -9.73 -3.60 -2.87
CA ARG A 47 -10.19 -3.91 -4.24
C ARG A 47 -9.63 -5.22 -4.78
N GLY A 48 -8.84 -5.95 -4.00
CA GLY A 48 -8.23 -7.23 -4.37
C GLY A 48 -6.79 -7.14 -4.87
N VAL A 49 -6.20 -5.94 -4.92
CA VAL A 49 -4.80 -5.76 -5.34
C VAL A 49 -3.88 -6.20 -4.20
N SER A 50 -3.23 -7.34 -4.35
CA SER A 50 -2.36 -7.93 -3.30
C SER A 50 -0.99 -8.36 -3.83
N ASP A 51 -0.79 -8.36 -5.15
CA ASP A 51 0.52 -8.57 -5.75
C ASP A 51 1.42 -7.33 -5.49
N PRO A 52 2.66 -7.49 -4.98
CA PRO A 52 3.53 -6.37 -4.69
C PRO A 52 3.87 -5.49 -5.90
N VAL A 53 4.02 -6.09 -7.08
CA VAL A 53 4.39 -5.36 -8.31
C VAL A 53 3.20 -4.55 -8.80
N GLU A 54 2.02 -5.16 -8.83
CA GLU A 54 0.77 -4.48 -9.17
C GLU A 54 0.47 -3.32 -8.21
N LEU A 55 0.62 -3.56 -6.90
CA LEU A 55 0.35 -2.54 -5.88
C LEU A 55 1.31 -1.36 -6.00
N SER A 56 2.60 -1.59 -6.28
CA SER A 56 3.52 -0.50 -6.59
C SER A 56 3.11 0.25 -7.85
N ALA A 57 2.70 -0.43 -8.91
CA ALA A 57 2.32 0.23 -10.16
C ALA A 57 1.05 1.09 -10.00
N GLU A 58 0.06 0.61 -9.24
CA GLU A 58 -1.17 1.37 -8.94
C GLU A 58 -0.90 2.59 -8.05
N LEU A 59 0.04 2.49 -7.10
CA LEU A 59 0.45 3.62 -6.28
C LEU A 59 1.08 4.74 -7.13
N GLU A 60 1.92 4.40 -8.11
CA GLU A 60 2.49 5.38 -9.05
C GLU A 60 1.44 5.94 -10.02
N ARG A 61 0.39 5.18 -10.36
CA ARG A 61 -0.70 5.67 -11.24
C ARG A 61 -1.55 6.75 -10.57
N GLY A 62 -1.82 6.62 -9.28
CA GLY A 62 -2.67 7.57 -8.54
C GLY A 62 -1.93 8.75 -7.91
N SER A 63 -0.64 8.94 -8.20
CA SER A 63 0.17 10.07 -7.70
C SER A 63 0.26 11.24 -8.70
N ALA A 64 -0.43 11.15 -9.84
CA ALA A 64 -0.57 12.20 -10.84
C ALA A 64 -1.61 13.26 -10.45
#